data_AF-A0A942NBM0-F1
#
_entry.id   AF-A0A942NBM0-F1
#
_cell.length_a   1.000
_cell.length_b   1.000
_cell.length_c   1.000
_cell.angle_alpha   90.00
_cell.angle_beta   90.00
_cell.angle_gamma   90.00
#
_symmetry.space_group_name_H-M   'P 1'
#
loop_
_entity.id
_entity.type
_entity.pdbx_description
1 polymer ?
#
loop_
_entity_poly.entity_id
_entity_poly.type
_entity_poly.pdbx_seq_one_letter_code
_entity_poly.pdbx_strand_id
1 'polypeptide(L)'
;MSQREVADLLNIAPHTYGSWENGKTDIKGDYIPKLAEIFDVDIKELYENDKKIKIGNIQKTKNNATNNGFVIILTNPDDVNKISEIIKNAFK
;
A
#
# COMPACT_ATOMS: atom_id res chain seq x y z
N MET A 1 -1.60 1.75 22.09
CA MET A 1 -0.80 2.62 21.22
C MET A 1 -1.66 3.80 20.79
N SER A 2 -1.13 5.02 20.86
CA SER A 2 -1.82 6.25 20.49
C SER A 2 -1.49 6.68 19.06
N GLN A 3 -2.36 7.48 18.43
CA GLN A 3 -2.14 8.05 17.10
C GLN A 3 -0.80 8.81 16.99
N ARG A 4 -0.40 9.47 18.07
CA ARG A 4 0.85 10.23 18.12
C ARG A 4 2.07 9.30 18.11
N GLU A 5 2.03 8.23 18.91
CA GLU A 5 3.11 7.23 18.95
C GLU A 5 3.29 6.55 17.58
N VAL A 6 2.20 6.19 16.90
CA VAL A 6 2.29 5.60 15.55
C VAL A 6 2.87 6.60 14.56
N ALA A 7 2.45 7.86 14.61
CA ALA A 7 2.96 8.90 13.73
C ALA A 7 4.46 9.15 13.96
N ASP A 8 4.91 9.14 15.21
CA ASP A 8 6.31 9.29 15.59
C ASP A 8 7.15 8.09 15.07
N LEU A 9 6.65 6.86 15.21
CA LEU A 9 7.30 5.65 14.68
C LEU A 9 7.42 5.66 13.14
N LEU A 10 6.44 6.25 12.46
CA LEU A 10 6.44 6.39 10.99
C LEU A 10 7.18 7.64 10.50
N ASN A 11 7.62 8.52 11.41
CA ASN A 11 8.19 9.82 11.12
C ASN A 11 7.29 10.69 10.23
N ILE A 12 6.00 10.76 10.57
CA ILE A 12 4.98 11.58 9.89
C ILE A 12 4.29 12.51 10.90
N ALA A 13 3.56 13.50 10.39
CA ALA A 13 2.80 14.38 11.27
C ALA A 13 1.56 13.64 11.86
N PRO A 14 1.19 13.87 13.14
CA PRO A 14 0.05 13.19 13.77
C PRO A 14 -1.28 13.37 13.03
N HIS A 15 -1.50 14.54 12.42
CA HIS A 15 -2.70 14.80 11.62
C HIS A 15 -2.75 13.99 10.31
N THR A 16 -1.58 13.58 9.78
CA THR A 16 -1.49 12.72 8.60
C THR A 16 -1.99 11.32 8.94
N TYR A 17 -1.49 10.75 10.03
CA TYR A 17 -1.97 9.45 10.54
C TYR A 17 -3.46 9.50 10.89
N GLY A 18 -3.90 10.55 11.59
CA GLY A 18 -5.33 10.76 11.86
C GLY A 18 -6.17 10.84 10.59
N SER A 19 -5.66 11.41 9.50
CA SER A 19 -6.39 11.47 8.22
C SER A 19 -6.51 10.10 7.54
N TRP A 20 -5.54 9.20 7.73
CA TRP A 20 -5.60 7.81 7.28
C TRP A 20 -6.65 7.01 8.05
N GLU A 21 -6.65 7.07 9.37
CA GLU A 21 -7.64 6.35 10.20
C GLU A 21 -9.07 6.82 9.95
N ASN A 22 -9.26 8.11 9.64
CA ASN A 22 -10.56 8.67 9.29
C ASN A 22 -10.95 8.48 7.82
N GLY A 23 -10.12 7.81 7.00
CA GLY A 23 -10.39 7.59 5.58
C GLY A 23 -10.43 8.85 4.71
N LYS A 24 -9.86 9.97 5.19
CA LYS A 24 -9.81 11.24 4.44
C LYS A 24 -8.79 11.20 3.31
N THR A 25 -7.74 10.41 3.48
CA THR A 25 -6.64 10.24 2.52
C THR A 25 -6.15 8.81 2.55
N ASP A 26 -5.75 8.28 1.39
CA ASP A 26 -5.17 6.95 1.30
C ASP A 26 -3.76 6.89 1.90
N ILE A 27 -3.44 5.73 2.49
CA ILE A 27 -2.09 5.41 2.97
C ILE A 27 -1.20 5.13 1.75
N LYS A 28 -0.04 5.78 1.68
CA LYS A 28 0.93 5.49 0.59
C LYS A 28 1.52 4.09 0.80
N GLY A 29 1.70 3.34 -0.29
CA GLY A 29 2.19 1.95 -0.23
C GLY A 29 3.49 1.76 0.57
N ASP A 30 4.40 2.73 0.54
CA ASP A 30 5.67 2.69 1.30
C ASP A 30 5.48 2.65 2.83
N TYR A 31 4.30 3.02 3.37
CA TYR A 31 4.01 2.97 4.81
C TYR A 31 3.29 1.69 5.26
N ILE A 32 2.73 0.91 4.33
CA ILE A 32 1.98 -0.30 4.67
C ILE A 32 2.88 -1.36 5.35
N PRO A 33 4.08 -1.69 4.84
CA PRO A 33 4.95 -2.66 5.52
C PRO A 33 5.35 -2.21 6.92
N LYS A 34 5.62 -0.91 7.08
CA LYS A 34 5.97 -0.32 8.38
C LYS A 34 4.82 -0.42 9.39
N LEU A 35 3.58 -0.22 8.94
CA LEU A 35 2.40 -0.40 9.78
C LEU A 35 2.26 -1.86 10.22
N ALA A 36 2.48 -2.82 9.32
CA ALA A 36 2.45 -4.25 9.67
C ALA A 36 3.51 -4.58 10.74
N GLU A 37 4.73 -4.05 10.60
CA GLU A 37 5.79 -4.17 11.60
C GLU A 37 5.44 -3.52 12.94
N ILE A 38 4.86 -2.31 12.94
CA ILE A 38 4.47 -1.58 14.17
C ILE A 38 3.39 -2.32 14.95
N PHE A 39 2.44 -2.93 14.25
CA PHE A 39 1.31 -3.64 14.86
C PHE A 39 1.55 -5.13 15.07
N ASP A 40 2.70 -5.66 14.62
CA ASP A 40 3.05 -7.08 14.70
C ASP A 40 1.96 -7.99 14.08
N VAL A 41 1.51 -7.61 12.88
CA VAL A 41 0.48 -8.33 12.11
C VAL A 41 1.00 -8.71 10.74
N ASP A 42 0.43 -9.75 10.11
CA ASP A 42 0.72 -10.01 8.70
C ASP A 42 0.18 -8.85 7.84
N ILE A 43 0.93 -8.46 6.80
CA ILE A 43 0.51 -7.40 5.89
C ILE A 43 -0.87 -7.63 5.29
N LYS A 44 -1.29 -8.90 5.14
CA LYS A 44 -2.64 -9.30 4.65
C LYS A 44 -3.73 -8.86 5.61
N GLU A 45 -3.49 -8.88 6.93
CA GLU A 45 -4.46 -8.50 7.96
C GLU A 45 -4.84 -7.02 7.86
N LEU A 46 -3.95 -6.17 7.34
CA LEU A 46 -4.25 -4.76 7.05
C LEU A 46 -5.28 -4.57 5.91
N TYR A 47 -5.59 -5.62 5.16
CA TYR A 47 -6.49 -5.60 3.98
C TYR A 47 -7.72 -6.50 4.11
N GLU A 48 -7.88 -7.26 5.20
CA GLU A 48 -8.87 -8.34 5.30
C GLU A 48 -10.34 -7.91 5.13
N ASN A 49 -10.65 -6.62 5.29
CA ASN A 49 -12.02 -6.11 5.20
C ASN A 49 -12.41 -5.52 3.83
N ASP A 50 -11.48 -5.40 2.87
CA ASP A 50 -11.77 -4.86 1.54
C ASP A 50 -11.47 -5.93 0.47
N LYS A 51 -12.45 -6.80 0.19
CA LYS A 51 -12.50 -7.63 -1.03
C LYS A 51 -12.72 -6.76 -2.28
N LYS A 52 -11.90 -5.73 -2.47
CA LYS A 52 -11.92 -4.82 -3.60
C LYS A 52 -10.48 -4.65 -4.06
N ILE A 53 -10.25 -4.96 -5.33
CA ILE A 53 -8.98 -4.70 -6.00
C ILE A 53 -8.72 -3.19 -5.89
N LYS A 54 -7.70 -2.79 -5.12
CA LYS A 54 -7.25 -1.39 -5.03
C LYS A 54 -6.06 -1.19 -5.95
N ILE A 55 -6.21 -0.31 -6.94
CA ILE A 55 -5.14 0.08 -7.88
C ILE A 55 -4.62 1.45 -7.45
N GLY A 56 -3.38 1.51 -7.00
CA GLY A 56 -2.70 2.76 -6.62
C GLY A 56 -1.63 3.17 -7.64
N ASN A 57 -1.64 4.42 -8.08
CA ASN A 57 -0.56 5.00 -8.89
C ASN A 57 0.61 5.42 -8.00
N ILE A 58 1.80 4.91 -8.26
CA ILE A 58 3.06 5.37 -7.67
C ILE A 58 3.81 6.20 -8.71
N GLN A 59 3.78 7.52 -8.54
CA GLN A 59 4.69 8.42 -9.24
C GLN A 59 5.93 8.62 -8.37
N LYS A 60 7.05 7.97 -8.73
CA LYS A 60 8.36 8.25 -8.12
C LYS A 60 9.12 9.21 -9.03
N THR A 61 9.14 10.48 -8.68
CA THR A 61 9.99 11.50 -9.33
C THR A 61 11.36 11.51 -8.66
N LYS A 62 12.35 10.90 -9.31
CA LYS A 62 13.78 11.18 -9.06
C LYS A 62 14.46 11.37 -10.41
N ASN A 63 14.95 12.59 -10.67
CA ASN A 63 15.76 13.01 -11.82
C ASN A 63 15.14 12.72 -13.21
N ASN A 64 14.38 13.66 -13.78
CA ASN A 64 13.93 13.74 -15.20
C ASN A 64 13.36 12.47 -15.89
N ALA A 65 13.19 11.37 -15.17
CA ALA A 65 12.52 10.15 -15.59
C ALA A 65 11.36 9.91 -14.62
N THR A 66 10.15 10.21 -15.07
CA THR A 66 8.92 9.84 -14.37
C THR A 66 8.72 8.34 -14.53
N ASN A 67 9.09 7.57 -13.51
CA ASN A 67 8.71 6.17 -13.42
C ASN A 67 7.28 6.10 -12.88
N ASN A 68 6.32 5.90 -13.80
CA ASN A 68 4.93 5.64 -13.46
C ASN A 68 4.77 4.16 -13.14
N GLY A 69 4.87 3.80 -11.86
CA GLY A 69 4.60 2.45 -11.36
C GLY A 69 3.17 2.33 -10.85
N PHE A 70 2.61 1.13 -10.86
CA PHE A 70 1.35 0.81 -10.20
C PHE A 70 1.58 -0.34 -9.22
N VAL A 71 0.88 -0.32 -8.08
CA VAL A 71 0.87 -1.44 -7.13
C VAL A 71 -0.46 -2.15 -7.23
N ILE A 72 -0.40 -3.47 -7.44
CA ILE A 72 -1.55 -4.36 -7.43
C ILE A 72 -1.40 -5.26 -6.22
N ILE A 73 -2.40 -5.24 -5.33
CA ILE A 73 -2.46 -6.13 -4.18
C ILE A 73 -3.45 -7.25 -4.50
N LEU A 74 -2.95 -8.49 -4.48
CA LEU A 74 -3.74 -9.69 -4.77
C LEU A 74 -3.78 -10.55 -3.51
N THR A 75 -4.99 -10.82 -3.03
CA THR A 75 -5.22 -11.61 -1.81
C THR A 75 -5.57 -13.06 -2.12
N ASN A 76 -5.98 -13.38 -3.36
CA ASN A 76 -6.29 -14.73 -3.80
C ASN A 76 -5.15 -15.31 -4.68
N PRO A 77 -4.59 -16.50 -4.33
CA PRO A 77 -3.59 -17.19 -5.16
C PRO A 77 -4.02 -17.42 -6.62
N ASP A 78 -5.29 -17.67 -6.89
CA ASP A 78 -5.77 -17.94 -8.26
C ASP A 78 -5.65 -16.71 -9.17
N ASP A 79 -5.80 -15.51 -8.60
CA ASP A 79 -5.71 -14.25 -9.32
C ASP A 79 -4.25 -13.88 -9.63
N VAL A 80 -3.31 -14.35 -8.82
CA VAL A 80 -1.85 -14.17 -9.05
C VAL A 80 -1.42 -14.86 -10.34
N ASN A 81 -1.87 -16.10 -10.55
CA ASN A 81 -1.49 -16.87 -11.74
C ASN A 81 -2.05 -16.23 -13.02
N LYS A 82 -3.32 -15.80 -12.99
CA LYS A 82 -3.96 -15.12 -14.13
C LYS A 82 -3.26 -13.81 -14.48
N ILE A 83 -2.92 -12.99 -13.49
CA ILE A 83 -2.22 -11.72 -13.74
C ILE A 83 -0.79 -11.95 -14.22
N SER A 84 -0.09 -12.94 -13.68
CA SER A 84 1.25 -13.33 -14.14
C SER A 84 1.25 -13.68 -15.63
N GLU A 85 0.24 -14.42 -16.08
CA GLU A 85 0.10 -14.78 -17.50
C GLU A 85 -0.23 -13.56 -18.37
N ILE A 86 -1.14 -12.69 -17.95
CA ILE A 86 -1.49 -11.44 -18.66
C ILE A 86 -0.26 -10.54 -18.82
N ILE A 87 0.52 -10.35 -17.74
CA ILE A 87 1.74 -9.53 -17.77
C ILE A 87 2.76 -10.13 -18.74
N LYS A 88 3.01 -11.45 -18.67
CA LYS A 88 3.95 -12.12 -19.59
C LYS A 88 3.54 -11.96 -21.05
N ASN A 89 2.25 -11.98 -21.36
CA ASN A 89 1.74 -11.80 -22.72
C ASN A 89 1.77 -10.33 -23.16
N ALA A 90 1.56 -9.38 -22.25
CA ALA A 90 1.55 -7.95 -22.56
C ALA A 90 2.94 -7.36 -22.87
N PHE A 91 4.01 -7.97 -22.33
CA PHE A 91 5.40 -7.56 -22.54
C PHE A 91 6.20 -8.50 -23.45
N LYS A 92 5.50 -9.38 -24.19
CA LYS A 92 6.09 -10.26 -25.20
C LYS A 92 6.15 -9.54 -26.55
#